data_AF-A0A537XX25-F1
#
_entry.id   AF-A0A537XX25-F1
#
_cell.length_a   1.000
_cell.length_b   1.000
_cell.length_c   1.000
_cell.angle_alpha   90.00
_cell.angle_beta   90.00
_cell.angle_gamma   90.00
#
_symmetry.space_group_name_H-M   'P 1'
#
loop_
_entity.id
_entity.type
_entity.pdbx_description
1 polymer ?
#
loop_
_entity_poly.entity_id
_entity_poly.type
_entity_poly.pdbx_seq_one_letter_code
_entity_poly.pdbx_strand_id
1 'polypeptide(L)'
;TAMDCCRTARRLGGEDVKVIVRSGFEEMKASPWEKEDALHEDIPILNFMVPIAFTHADGKLTGVTFQKVKAEYDANGKRSLVPAGEPDQTIPCDDVLVAVGQENAFPWIERDCGIEFDKWNMPKVDPKTMGSTNPKVFFGGDAAFGPKNIIWAVAHGHDAALSIHKLLSGEDITERPLPEVQISSQKMGIHEWSYDNDISADMRFKVPHRDKVVALKDIRAEVELGYDLKLALGEAQRCLNCDVQTVFAAPLCIECDACVDICPMDCITFTQNGEEDDLRARLKAPSPRHDQALYVADGLKTGRVMVKDEDVCLHCGLCAERCPTGAWDMQKYLIDMTHAGSSCPSKSRSAA
;
A
#
# COMPACT_ATOMS: atom_id res chain seq x y z
N THR A 1 -0.07 8.26 -16.15
CA THR A 1 -0.01 9.22 -17.28
C THR A 1 -0.08 8.54 -18.65
N ALA A 2 0.96 7.83 -19.12
CA ALA A 2 0.94 7.29 -20.49
C ALA A 2 -0.22 6.31 -20.73
N MET A 3 -0.52 5.46 -19.73
CA MET A 3 -1.66 4.53 -19.77
C MET A 3 -3.00 5.27 -19.80
N ASP A 4 -3.17 6.32 -18.99
CA ASP A 4 -4.38 7.14 -18.99
C ASP A 4 -4.58 7.85 -20.34
N CYS A 5 -3.50 8.44 -20.88
CA CYS A 5 -3.53 9.14 -22.16
C CYS A 5 -3.91 8.22 -23.31
N CYS A 6 -3.32 7.02 -23.41
CA CYS A 6 -3.61 6.12 -24.53
C CYS A 6 -5.04 5.56 -24.46
N ARG A 7 -5.48 5.14 -23.28
CA ARG A 7 -6.85 4.65 -23.04
C ARG A 7 -7.89 5.74 -23.30
N THR A 8 -7.58 6.98 -22.91
CA THR A 8 -8.44 8.13 -23.20
C THR A 8 -8.47 8.45 -24.69
N ALA A 9 -7.32 8.46 -25.37
CA ALA A 9 -7.23 8.69 -26.81
C ALA A 9 -8.06 7.67 -27.59
N ARG A 10 -8.03 6.39 -27.18
CA ARG A 10 -8.86 5.34 -27.78
C ARG A 10 -10.35 5.65 -27.67
N ARG A 11 -10.81 6.12 -26.50
CA ARG A 11 -12.22 6.52 -26.25
C ARG A 11 -12.65 7.79 -26.98
N LEU A 12 -11.71 8.69 -27.26
CA LEU A 12 -11.96 9.90 -28.03
C LEU A 12 -12.01 9.67 -29.55
N GLY A 13 -11.86 8.41 -30.00
CA GLY A 13 -11.97 8.02 -31.40
C GLY A 13 -10.63 7.74 -32.09
N GLY A 14 -9.51 7.69 -31.35
CA GLY A 14 -8.23 7.26 -31.91
C GLY A 14 -8.32 5.82 -32.43
N GLU A 15 -8.12 5.62 -33.74
CA GLU A 15 -8.31 4.31 -34.38
C GLU A 15 -7.15 3.34 -34.12
N ASP A 16 -5.93 3.85 -34.17
CA ASP A 16 -4.68 3.09 -34.00
C ASP A 16 -3.79 3.79 -32.96
N VAL A 17 -4.02 3.47 -31.69
CA VAL A 17 -3.29 4.05 -30.54
C VAL A 17 -2.20 3.08 -30.11
N LYS A 18 -0.95 3.55 -30.01
CA LYS A 18 0.18 2.77 -29.50
C LYS A 18 0.86 3.51 -28.36
N VAL A 19 1.35 2.75 -27.37
CA VAL A 19 2.26 3.29 -26.36
C VAL A 19 3.67 2.88 -26.73
N ILE A 20 4.59 3.84 -26.77
CA ILE A 20 6.00 3.59 -27.09
C ILE A 20 6.83 3.98 -25.88
N VAL A 21 7.61 3.03 -25.34
CA VAL A 21 8.40 3.22 -24.13
C VAL A 21 9.85 2.80 -24.33
N ARG A 22 10.75 3.47 -23.61
CA ARG A 22 12.20 3.17 -23.63
C ARG A 22 12.60 2.00 -22.73
N SER A 23 11.74 1.59 -21.81
CA SER A 23 11.98 0.49 -20.86
C SER A 23 11.42 -0.84 -21.37
N GLY A 24 11.80 -1.94 -20.72
CA GLY A 24 11.07 -3.21 -20.89
C GLY A 24 9.69 -3.15 -20.24
N PHE A 25 8.80 -4.06 -20.64
CA PHE A 25 7.42 -4.13 -20.17
C PHE A 25 7.31 -4.32 -18.63
N GLU A 26 8.14 -5.20 -18.07
CA GLU A 26 8.18 -5.44 -16.62
C GLU A 26 8.80 -4.30 -15.82
N GLU A 27 9.65 -3.51 -16.46
CA GLU A 27 10.36 -2.39 -15.84
C GLU A 27 9.60 -1.06 -15.96
N MET A 28 8.42 -1.07 -16.57
CA MET A 28 7.58 0.12 -16.67
C MET A 28 7.18 0.58 -15.27
N LYS A 29 7.20 1.91 -15.06
CA LYS A 29 6.71 2.51 -13.81
C LYS A 29 5.18 2.40 -13.64
N ALA A 30 4.47 2.09 -14.72
CA ALA A 30 3.02 1.90 -14.69
C ALA A 30 2.68 0.65 -13.88
N SER A 31 1.57 0.71 -13.15
CA SER A 31 1.15 -0.43 -12.35
C SER A 31 0.75 -1.63 -13.22
N PRO A 32 0.90 -2.87 -12.73
CA PRO A 32 0.54 -4.08 -13.50
C PRO A 32 -0.87 -4.04 -14.08
N TRP A 33 -1.86 -3.61 -13.29
CA TRP A 33 -3.26 -3.51 -13.74
C TRP A 33 -3.47 -2.46 -14.83
N GLU A 34 -2.76 -1.33 -14.81
CA GLU A 34 -2.86 -0.33 -15.89
C GLU A 34 -2.32 -0.87 -17.22
N LYS A 35 -1.25 -1.68 -17.17
CA LYS A 35 -0.70 -2.36 -18.34
C LYS A 35 -1.69 -3.38 -18.89
N GLU A 36 -2.28 -4.20 -18.02
CA GLU A 36 -3.31 -5.18 -18.40
C GLU A 36 -4.52 -4.51 -19.04
N ASP A 37 -5.01 -3.42 -18.46
CA ASP A 37 -6.14 -2.64 -18.97
C ASP A 37 -5.87 -2.05 -20.36
N ALA A 38 -4.69 -1.46 -20.58
CA ALA A 38 -4.31 -0.91 -21.88
C ALA A 38 -4.27 -2.01 -22.95
N LEU A 39 -3.70 -3.18 -22.63
CA LEU A 39 -3.69 -4.33 -23.53
C LEU A 39 -5.11 -4.88 -23.78
N HIS A 40 -5.96 -4.91 -22.75
CA HIS A 40 -7.37 -5.31 -22.89
C HIS A 40 -8.14 -4.38 -23.82
N GLU A 41 -7.75 -3.11 -23.93
CA GLU A 41 -8.31 -2.12 -24.87
C GLU A 41 -7.67 -2.14 -26.27
N ASP A 42 -6.90 -3.18 -26.61
CA ASP A 42 -6.14 -3.36 -27.86
C ASP A 42 -5.07 -2.29 -28.11
N ILE A 43 -4.49 -1.71 -27.06
CA ILE A 43 -3.44 -0.71 -27.20
C ILE A 43 -2.07 -1.40 -27.09
N PRO A 44 -1.35 -1.63 -28.20
CA PRO A 44 -0.04 -2.26 -28.16
C PRO A 44 0.98 -1.37 -27.45
N ILE A 45 1.82 -2.00 -26.63
CA ILE A 45 2.94 -1.36 -25.95
C ILE A 45 4.23 -1.81 -26.64
N LEU A 46 4.89 -0.88 -27.33
CA LEU A 46 6.18 -1.07 -28.00
C LEU A 46 7.30 -0.69 -27.05
N ASN A 47 8.07 -1.68 -26.63
CA ASN A 47 9.15 -1.52 -25.65
C ASN A 47 10.50 -1.21 -26.31
N PHE A 48 11.43 -0.71 -25.50
CA PHE A 48 12.81 -0.46 -25.90
C PHE A 48 12.96 0.42 -27.15
N MET A 49 12.13 1.45 -27.26
CA MET A 49 12.19 2.43 -28.34
C MET A 49 12.42 3.83 -27.77
N VAL A 50 13.42 4.54 -28.29
CA VAL A 50 13.74 5.91 -27.92
C VAL A 50 13.49 6.83 -29.12
N PRO A 51 12.70 7.90 -28.99
CA PRO A 51 12.41 8.80 -30.11
C PRO A 51 13.67 9.55 -30.56
N ILE A 52 13.92 9.60 -31.86
CA ILE A 52 15.05 10.32 -32.46
C ILE A 52 14.63 11.54 -33.30
N ALA A 53 13.49 11.45 -34.00
CA ALA A 53 13.01 12.52 -34.86
C ALA A 53 11.49 12.44 -35.07
N PHE A 54 10.85 13.60 -35.15
CA PHE A 54 9.48 13.73 -35.65
C PHE A 54 9.54 13.92 -37.16
N THR A 55 8.82 13.11 -37.92
CA THR A 55 8.74 13.25 -39.38
C THR A 55 7.54 14.11 -39.73
N HIS A 56 7.72 15.03 -40.68
CA HIS A 56 6.64 15.91 -41.13
C HIS A 56 6.72 16.16 -42.63
N ALA A 57 5.57 16.39 -43.25
CA ALA A 57 5.43 16.81 -44.65
C ALA A 57 4.46 18.00 -44.71
N ASP A 58 4.85 19.07 -45.41
CA ASP A 58 4.02 20.29 -45.57
C ASP A 58 3.47 20.86 -44.26
N GLY A 59 4.27 20.83 -43.19
CA GLY A 59 3.91 21.31 -41.86
C GLY A 59 2.97 20.40 -41.07
N LYS A 60 2.65 19.21 -41.58
CA LYS A 60 1.85 18.18 -40.89
C LYS A 60 2.74 17.03 -40.40
N LEU A 61 2.48 16.56 -39.19
CA LEU A 61 3.12 15.37 -38.65
C LEU A 61 2.77 14.16 -39.51
N THR A 62 3.75 13.29 -39.77
CA THR A 62 3.56 12.05 -40.53
C THR A 62 4.03 10.82 -39.75
N GLY A 63 4.74 11.01 -38.64
CA GLY A 63 5.29 9.92 -37.84
C GLY A 63 6.37 10.34 -36.86
N VAL A 64 6.88 9.36 -36.13
CA VAL A 64 8.05 9.49 -35.26
C VAL A 64 9.01 8.35 -35.55
N THR A 65 10.27 8.69 -35.76
CA THR A 65 11.35 7.72 -35.89
C THR A 65 11.92 7.41 -34.52
N PHE A 66 12.07 6.11 -34.25
CA PHE A 66 12.60 5.58 -33.00
C PHE A 66 13.83 4.71 -33.25
N GLN A 67 14.81 4.86 -32.38
CA GLN A 67 15.92 3.92 -32.27
C GLN A 67 15.55 2.78 -31.33
N LYS A 68 15.81 1.54 -31.75
CA LYS A 68 15.71 0.37 -30.86
C LYS A 68 16.92 0.32 -29.94
N VAL A 69 16.65 0.16 -28.65
CA VAL A 69 17.67 0.09 -27.60
C VAL A 69 17.62 -1.25 -26.87
N LYS A 70 18.62 -1.54 -26.06
CA LYS A 70 18.62 -2.64 -25.09
C LYS A 70 19.15 -2.15 -23.75
N ALA A 71 18.69 -2.76 -22.67
CA ALA A 71 19.19 -2.46 -21.33
C ALA A 71 20.47 -3.25 -21.05
N GLU A 72 21.52 -2.55 -20.59
CA GLU A 72 22.75 -3.14 -20.07
C GLU A 72 22.97 -2.67 -18.65
N TYR A 73 23.41 -3.60 -17.79
CA TYR A 73 23.69 -3.35 -16.38
C TYR A 73 25.20 -3.37 -16.18
N ASP A 74 25.74 -2.34 -15.54
CA ASP A 74 27.15 -2.34 -15.16
C ASP A 74 27.42 -3.18 -13.91
N ALA A 75 28.69 -3.32 -13.52
CA ALA A 75 29.09 -4.06 -12.33
C ALA A 75 28.51 -3.52 -11.01
N ASN A 76 28.00 -2.28 -11.01
CA ASN A 76 27.34 -1.65 -9.87
C ASN A 76 25.80 -1.76 -9.94
N GLY A 77 25.27 -2.51 -10.91
CA GLY A 77 23.83 -2.64 -11.15
C GLY A 77 23.19 -1.40 -11.76
N LYS A 78 23.97 -0.39 -12.19
CA LYS A 78 23.44 0.78 -12.86
C LYS A 78 23.03 0.40 -14.27
N ARG A 79 21.75 0.63 -14.55
CA ARG A 79 21.17 0.40 -15.87
C ARG A 79 21.53 1.54 -16.83
N SER A 80 21.91 1.16 -18.05
CA SER A 80 22.07 2.03 -19.19
C SER A 80 21.27 1.50 -20.39
N LEU A 81 20.82 2.38 -21.27
CA LEU A 81 20.20 2.01 -22.55
C LEU A 81 21.21 2.26 -23.66
N VAL A 82 21.55 1.22 -24.41
CA VAL A 82 22.48 1.30 -25.54
C VAL A 82 21.77 0.91 -26.83
N PRO A 83 22.22 1.39 -28.01
CA PRO A 83 21.63 0.98 -29.29
C PRO A 83 21.62 -0.54 -29.45
N ALA A 84 20.51 -1.09 -29.91
CA ALA A 84 20.37 -2.54 -30.14
C ALA A 84 21.10 -3.01 -31.41
N GLY A 85 21.55 -2.08 -32.27
CA GLY A 85 22.16 -2.38 -33.57
C GLY A 85 21.15 -2.70 -34.68
N GLU A 86 19.86 -2.70 -34.36
CA GLU A 86 18.76 -2.79 -35.32
C GLU A 86 18.53 -1.43 -36.01
N PRO A 87 18.00 -1.43 -37.25
CA PRO A 87 17.68 -0.19 -37.95
C PRO A 87 16.59 0.60 -37.21
N ASP A 88 16.68 1.93 -37.31
CA ASP A 88 15.66 2.82 -36.78
C ASP A 88 14.30 2.56 -37.45
N GLN A 89 13.24 2.64 -36.65
CA GLN A 89 11.88 2.36 -37.09
C GLN A 89 11.04 3.63 -37.06
N THR A 90 10.43 3.99 -38.19
CA THR A 90 9.45 5.07 -38.23
C THR A 90 8.06 4.51 -38.02
N ILE A 91 7.34 5.05 -37.03
CA ILE A 91 5.95 4.73 -36.74
C ILE A 91 5.08 5.86 -37.29
N PRO A 92 4.27 5.61 -38.33
CA PRO A 92 3.34 6.61 -38.86
C PRO A 92 2.31 7.00 -37.79
N CYS A 93 2.09 8.29 -37.63
CA CYS A 93 1.06 8.84 -36.75
C CYS A 93 0.76 10.30 -37.11
N ASP A 94 -0.48 10.70 -36.84
CA ASP A 94 -0.97 12.07 -37.07
C ASP A 94 -0.87 12.92 -35.79
N ASP A 95 -0.90 12.27 -34.62
CA ASP A 95 -0.81 12.89 -33.30
C ASP A 95 0.21 12.17 -32.41
N VAL A 96 0.95 12.94 -31.59
CA VAL A 96 1.87 12.40 -30.58
C VAL A 96 1.60 13.01 -29.23
N LEU A 97 1.28 12.15 -28.26
CA LEU A 97 1.09 12.53 -26.87
C LEU A 97 2.40 12.28 -26.10
N VAL A 98 3.11 13.35 -25.79
CA VAL A 98 4.38 13.30 -25.04
C VAL A 98 4.07 13.22 -23.54
N ALA A 99 3.97 12.00 -23.01
CA ALA A 99 3.75 11.73 -21.59
C ALA A 99 5.07 11.82 -20.78
N VAL A 100 5.71 12.99 -20.79
CA VAL A 100 6.92 13.24 -19.99
C VAL A 100 6.59 13.40 -18.51
N GLY A 101 7.58 13.12 -17.66
CA GLY A 101 7.48 13.30 -16.22
C GLY A 101 7.35 14.76 -15.83
N GLN A 102 7.30 14.99 -14.52
CA GLN A 102 7.19 16.33 -13.94
C GLN A 102 8.52 16.72 -13.29
N GLU A 103 8.82 18.01 -13.30
CA GLU A 103 9.94 18.61 -12.57
C GLU A 103 9.38 19.65 -11.59
N ASN A 104 10.02 19.77 -10.42
CA ASN A 104 9.62 20.74 -9.43
C ASN A 104 10.10 22.13 -9.87
N ALA A 105 9.20 23.11 -9.83
CA ALA A 105 9.51 24.49 -10.17
C ALA A 105 8.94 25.43 -9.10
N PHE A 106 9.81 26.25 -8.52
CA PHE A 106 9.46 27.24 -7.49
C PHE A 106 9.97 28.64 -7.86
N PRO A 107 9.59 29.22 -9.02
CA PRO A 107 10.10 30.52 -9.46
C PRO A 107 9.70 31.68 -8.54
N TRP A 108 8.69 31.49 -7.68
CA TRP A 108 8.21 32.47 -6.70
C TRP A 108 8.85 32.32 -5.31
N ILE A 109 9.75 31.36 -5.10
CA ILE A 109 10.49 31.21 -3.85
C ILE A 109 11.88 31.81 -4.04
N GLU A 110 12.16 32.91 -3.35
CA GLU A 110 13.46 33.55 -3.38
C GLU A 110 14.54 32.60 -2.84
N ARG A 111 15.66 32.45 -3.54
CA ARG A 111 16.70 31.46 -3.17
C ARG A 111 17.44 31.80 -1.87
N ASP A 112 17.34 33.05 -1.41
CA ASP A 112 17.90 33.55 -0.16
C ASP A 112 16.90 33.52 1.01
N CYS A 113 15.70 32.95 0.83
CA CYS A 113 14.71 32.83 1.91
C CYS A 113 15.05 31.76 2.98
N GLY A 114 16.28 31.22 2.97
CA GLY A 114 16.75 30.22 3.93
C GLY A 114 16.29 28.78 3.63
N ILE A 115 15.87 28.48 2.40
CA ILE A 115 15.51 27.13 1.96
C ILE A 115 16.61 26.60 1.03
N GLU A 116 17.27 25.53 1.46
CA GLU A 116 18.18 24.72 0.64
C GLU A 116 17.38 23.89 -0.37
N PHE A 117 17.82 23.91 -1.63
CA PHE A 117 17.32 23.07 -2.70
C PHE A 117 18.46 22.20 -3.24
N ASP A 118 18.13 20.99 -3.69
CA ASP A 118 19.08 20.10 -4.35
C ASP A 118 19.32 20.50 -5.81
N LYS A 119 20.14 19.71 -6.51
CA LYS A 119 20.48 19.94 -7.93
C LYS A 119 19.28 19.84 -8.89
N TRP A 120 18.16 19.30 -8.44
CA TRP A 120 16.92 19.15 -9.20
C TRP A 120 15.86 20.17 -8.79
N ASN A 121 16.23 21.22 -8.04
CA ASN A 121 15.31 22.19 -7.46
C ASN A 121 14.29 21.59 -6.47
N MET A 122 14.59 20.44 -5.88
CA MET A 122 13.76 19.85 -4.83
C MET A 122 14.17 20.43 -3.46
N PRO A 123 13.24 20.91 -2.62
CA PRO A 123 13.58 21.44 -1.30
C PRO A 123 14.12 20.32 -0.41
N LYS A 124 15.10 20.65 0.44
CA LYS A 124 15.55 19.76 1.50
C LYS A 124 14.53 19.75 2.63
N VAL A 125 13.83 18.64 2.77
CA VAL A 125 12.71 18.47 3.70
C VAL A 125 12.98 17.28 4.62
N ASP A 126 12.72 17.44 5.92
CA ASP A 126 12.73 16.35 6.89
C ASP A 126 11.47 15.47 6.69
N PRO A 127 11.62 14.16 6.39
CA PRO A 127 10.48 13.26 6.18
C PRO A 127 9.56 13.08 7.39
N LYS A 128 10.08 13.28 8.61
CA LYS A 128 9.32 13.17 9.85
C LYS A 128 8.55 14.45 10.12
N THR A 129 9.14 15.63 9.98
CA THR A 129 8.48 16.89 10.36
C THR A 129 7.85 17.62 9.19
N MET A 130 8.11 17.19 7.96
CA MET A 130 7.76 17.91 6.72
C MET A 130 8.35 19.33 6.63
N GLY A 131 9.24 19.69 7.57
CA GLY A 131 9.87 20.99 7.65
C GLY A 131 11.03 21.10 6.66
N SER A 132 11.17 22.28 6.05
CA SER A 132 12.34 22.60 5.26
C SER A 132 13.49 23.09 6.13
N THR A 133 14.61 23.46 5.50
CA THR A 133 15.73 24.17 6.16
C THR A 133 15.36 25.55 6.68
N ASN A 134 14.29 26.17 6.17
CA ASN A 134 13.65 27.29 6.84
C ASN A 134 12.65 26.74 7.87
N PRO A 135 12.84 27.00 9.19
CA PRO A 135 12.03 26.40 10.26
C PRO A 135 10.56 26.83 10.25
N LYS A 136 10.18 27.82 9.44
CA LYS A 136 8.80 28.32 9.29
C LYS A 136 8.12 27.82 8.02
N VAL A 137 8.81 27.06 7.17
CA VAL A 137 8.29 26.62 5.87
C VAL A 137 8.28 25.10 5.81
N PHE A 138 7.14 24.56 5.41
CA PHE A 138 6.87 23.13 5.29
C PHE A 138 6.50 22.80 3.85
N PHE A 139 6.78 21.58 3.42
CA PHE A 139 6.40 21.08 2.10
C PHE A 139 5.66 19.75 2.23
N GLY A 140 4.75 19.47 1.31
CA GLY A 140 4.03 18.20 1.25
C GLY A 140 3.79 17.75 -0.19
N GLY A 141 3.45 16.47 -0.35
CA GLY A 141 3.22 15.85 -1.65
C GLY A 141 4.44 15.87 -2.56
N ASP A 142 4.20 15.98 -3.86
CA ASP A 142 5.25 15.89 -4.87
C ASP A 142 6.24 17.06 -4.79
N ALA A 143 5.82 18.19 -4.23
CA ALA A 143 6.68 19.34 -3.98
C ALA A 143 7.79 19.04 -2.95
N ALA A 144 7.59 18.07 -2.05
CA ALA A 144 8.56 17.67 -1.02
C ALA A 144 9.49 16.54 -1.48
N PHE A 145 8.94 15.47 -2.07
CA PHE A 145 9.66 14.21 -2.31
C PHE A 145 9.60 13.71 -3.76
N GLY A 146 9.12 14.54 -4.68
CA GLY A 146 8.91 14.18 -6.07
C GLY A 146 7.66 13.32 -6.30
N PRO A 147 7.40 12.92 -7.56
CA PRO A 147 6.13 12.36 -7.97
C PRO A 147 5.79 11.04 -7.27
N LYS A 148 4.65 11.03 -6.57
CA LYS A 148 4.03 9.85 -5.93
C LYS A 148 2.55 9.76 -6.30
N ASN A 149 1.84 8.77 -5.75
CA ASN A 149 0.40 8.67 -5.89
C ASN A 149 -0.30 9.77 -5.06
N ILE A 150 -1.49 10.19 -5.50
CA ILE A 150 -2.27 11.25 -4.83
C ILE A 150 -2.51 10.99 -3.33
N ILE A 151 -2.65 9.72 -2.93
CA ILE A 151 -2.80 9.31 -1.52
C ILE A 151 -1.60 9.73 -0.66
N TRP A 152 -0.39 9.73 -1.22
CA TRP A 152 0.81 10.21 -0.51
C TRP A 152 0.78 11.72 -0.37
N ALA A 153 0.31 12.44 -1.38
CA ALA A 153 0.15 13.89 -1.28
C ALA A 153 -0.84 14.28 -0.18
N VAL A 154 -1.94 13.56 -0.06
CA VAL A 154 -2.92 13.74 1.03
C VAL A 154 -2.29 13.43 2.39
N ALA A 155 -1.59 12.30 2.53
CA ALA A 155 -0.91 11.92 3.77
C ALA A 155 0.13 12.98 4.20
N HIS A 156 0.99 13.41 3.27
CA HIS A 156 1.96 14.47 3.50
C HIS A 156 1.30 15.81 3.88
N GLY A 157 0.10 16.10 3.36
CA GLY A 157 -0.69 17.27 3.73
C GLY A 157 -1.12 17.22 5.20
N HIS A 158 -1.66 16.09 5.66
CA HIS A 158 -2.01 15.90 7.07
C HIS A 158 -0.79 16.00 8.00
N ASP A 159 0.30 15.39 7.58
CA ASP A 159 1.59 15.40 8.26
C ASP A 159 2.19 16.81 8.42
N ALA A 160 2.18 17.60 7.34
CA ALA A 160 2.61 18.98 7.38
C ALA A 160 1.67 19.82 8.26
N ALA A 161 0.36 19.60 8.19
CA ALA A 161 -0.62 20.31 9.01
C ALA A 161 -0.40 20.07 10.51
N LEU A 162 -0.10 18.83 10.92
CA LEU A 162 0.25 18.49 12.31
C LEU A 162 1.50 19.23 12.77
N SER A 163 2.53 19.28 11.93
CA SER A 163 3.81 19.92 12.24
C SER A 163 3.66 21.44 12.33
N ILE A 164 2.86 22.04 11.43
CA ILE A 164 2.48 23.46 11.48
C ILE A 164 1.69 23.76 12.76
N HIS A 165 0.73 22.90 13.12
CA HIS A 165 -0.05 23.07 14.35
C HIS A 165 0.86 23.08 15.59
N LYS A 166 1.76 22.10 15.71
CA LYS A 166 2.72 22.02 16.83
C LYS A 166 3.64 23.24 16.88
N LEU A 167 4.17 23.68 15.74
CA LEU A 167 4.99 24.89 15.66
C LEU A 167 4.24 26.12 16.19
N LEU A 168 2.97 26.30 15.78
CA LEU A 168 2.15 27.43 16.21
C LEU A 168 1.71 27.35 17.68
N SER A 169 1.56 26.14 18.21
CA SER A 169 1.26 25.87 19.62
C SER A 169 2.49 25.94 20.54
N GLY A 170 3.70 26.12 19.99
CA GLY A 170 4.95 26.14 20.77
C GLY A 170 5.39 24.76 21.26
N GLU A 171 4.92 23.69 20.62
CA GLU A 171 5.28 22.31 20.92
C GLU A 171 6.43 21.80 20.04
N ASP A 172 7.08 20.71 20.46
CA ASP A 172 8.10 20.05 19.65
C ASP A 172 7.47 19.39 18.41
N ILE A 173 7.91 19.80 17.22
CA ILE A 173 7.46 19.26 15.93
C ILE A 173 7.98 17.84 15.64
N THR A 174 9.05 17.42 16.32
CA THR A 174 9.64 16.09 16.17
C THR A 174 8.87 15.03 16.95
N GLU A 175 8.10 15.43 17.95
CA GLU A 175 7.24 14.56 18.74
C GLU A 175 5.88 14.40 18.08
N ARG A 176 5.76 13.44 17.16
CA ARG A 176 4.49 13.16 16.51
C ARG A 176 3.56 12.36 17.42
N PRO A 177 2.32 12.83 17.64
CA PRO A 177 1.32 12.03 18.33
C PRO A 177 0.97 10.79 17.50
N LEU A 178 1.03 9.62 18.14
CA LEU A 178 0.53 8.39 17.56
C LEU A 178 -1.00 8.48 17.36
N PRO A 179 -1.55 7.74 16.39
CA PRO A 179 -3.00 7.55 16.29
C PRO A 179 -3.59 7.10 17.63
N GLU A 180 -4.78 7.59 17.95
CA GLU A 180 -5.48 7.12 19.14
C GLU A 180 -5.98 5.70 18.87
N VAL A 181 -5.64 4.78 19.77
CA VAL A 181 -6.11 3.40 19.70
C VAL A 181 -7.03 3.17 20.89
N GLN A 182 -8.30 2.92 20.59
CA GLN A 182 -9.28 2.52 21.59
C GLN A 182 -9.46 1.02 21.49
N ILE A 183 -9.21 0.34 22.60
CA ILE A 183 -9.38 -1.10 22.71
C ILE A 183 -10.57 -1.36 23.63
N SER A 184 -11.50 -2.16 23.16
CA SER A 184 -12.67 -2.56 23.93
C SER A 184 -12.81 -4.07 23.92
N SER A 185 -13.08 -4.65 25.10
CA SER A 185 -13.43 -6.07 25.19
C SER A 185 -14.73 -6.29 24.43
N GLN A 186 -14.65 -7.19 23.46
CA GLN A 186 -15.73 -7.62 22.61
C GLN A 186 -15.80 -9.14 22.71
N LYS A 187 -16.26 -9.62 23.87
CA LYS A 187 -16.59 -11.03 24.05
C LYS A 187 -17.76 -11.37 23.15
N MET A 188 -17.45 -12.00 22.02
CA MET A 188 -18.45 -12.45 21.07
C MET A 188 -18.58 -13.96 21.14
N GLY A 189 -19.84 -14.40 21.17
CA GLY A 189 -20.24 -15.75 20.85
C GLY A 189 -19.75 -16.17 19.45
N ILE A 190 -19.44 -17.44 19.22
CA ILE A 190 -19.23 -17.98 17.86
C ILE A 190 -20.41 -17.69 16.91
N HIS A 191 -21.62 -17.50 17.46
CA HIS A 191 -22.84 -17.16 16.71
C HIS A 191 -23.12 -15.66 16.61
N GLU A 192 -22.28 -14.81 17.21
CA GLU A 192 -22.47 -13.36 17.21
C GLU A 192 -21.65 -12.68 16.09
N TRP A 193 -20.75 -13.41 15.42
CA TRP A 193 -19.99 -12.89 14.30
C TRP A 193 -20.91 -12.36 13.20
N SER A 194 -20.61 -11.17 12.69
CA SER A 194 -21.39 -10.55 11.61
C SER A 194 -21.18 -11.23 10.25
N TYR A 195 -20.17 -12.09 10.16
CA TYR A 195 -19.74 -12.78 8.96
C TYR A 195 -19.46 -14.25 9.25
N ASP A 196 -19.65 -15.11 8.24
CA ASP A 196 -19.42 -16.56 8.33
C ASP A 196 -17.94 -16.89 8.60
N ASN A 197 -17.02 -16.02 8.17
CA ASN A 197 -15.56 -16.16 8.30
C ASN A 197 -15.03 -17.47 7.69
N ASP A 198 -15.67 -17.97 6.64
CA ASP A 198 -15.30 -19.25 6.03
C ASP A 198 -13.91 -19.17 5.36
N ILE A 199 -13.10 -20.21 5.57
CA ILE A 199 -11.77 -20.30 4.99
C ILE A 199 -11.92 -20.77 3.55
N SER A 200 -12.08 -19.81 2.63
CA SER A 200 -12.12 -20.11 1.20
C SER A 200 -10.74 -20.02 0.55
N ALA A 201 -10.37 -21.04 -0.21
CA ALA A 201 -9.22 -21.04 -1.10
C ALA A 201 -9.47 -20.26 -2.40
N ASP A 202 -10.66 -19.70 -2.59
CA ASP A 202 -11.00 -18.91 -3.76
C ASP A 202 -10.14 -17.64 -3.81
N MET A 203 -9.69 -17.29 -5.00
CA MET A 203 -9.04 -16.01 -5.22
C MET A 203 -10.05 -14.86 -5.04
N ARG A 204 -9.56 -13.66 -4.74
CA ARG A 204 -10.38 -12.45 -4.78
C ARG A 204 -11.02 -12.32 -6.16
N PHE A 205 -12.33 -12.12 -6.22
CA PHE A 205 -13.00 -11.91 -7.50
C PHE A 205 -12.48 -10.63 -8.16
N LYS A 206 -12.37 -10.63 -9.48
CA LYS A 206 -12.03 -9.39 -10.21
C LYS A 206 -13.25 -8.48 -10.21
N VAL A 207 -13.03 -7.17 -10.07
CA VAL A 207 -14.09 -6.18 -10.22
C VAL A 207 -14.69 -6.32 -11.63
N PRO A 208 -16.01 -6.53 -11.76
CA PRO A 208 -16.66 -6.58 -13.05
C PRO A 208 -16.42 -5.30 -13.85
N HIS A 209 -16.00 -5.47 -15.10
CA HIS A 209 -15.83 -4.37 -16.03
C HIS A 209 -17.00 -4.30 -17.01
N ARG A 210 -17.35 -3.09 -17.43
CA ARG A 210 -18.26 -2.85 -18.55
C ARG A 210 -17.69 -3.46 -19.83
N ASP A 211 -18.59 -3.92 -20.69
CA ASP A 211 -18.22 -4.43 -22.00
C ASP A 211 -17.35 -3.42 -22.76
N LYS A 212 -16.24 -3.92 -23.32
CA LYS A 212 -15.23 -3.12 -24.01
C LYS A 212 -15.81 -2.31 -25.17
N VAL A 213 -16.75 -2.85 -25.94
CA VAL A 213 -17.34 -2.16 -27.10
C VAL A 213 -18.12 -0.93 -26.65
N VAL A 214 -18.75 -1.00 -25.48
CA VAL A 214 -19.47 0.14 -24.89
C VAL A 214 -18.48 1.12 -24.27
N ALA A 215 -17.52 0.62 -23.47
CA ALA A 215 -16.53 1.44 -22.78
C ALA A 215 -15.64 2.27 -23.73
N LEU A 216 -15.34 1.75 -24.93
CA LEU A 216 -14.53 2.45 -25.92
C LEU A 216 -15.30 3.51 -26.72
N LYS A 217 -16.64 3.52 -26.67
CA LYS A 217 -17.48 4.50 -27.42
C LYS A 217 -17.83 5.75 -26.61
N ASP A 218 -17.70 5.68 -25.29
CA ASP A 218 -18.09 6.77 -24.40
C ASP A 218 -17.06 6.96 -23.29
N ILE A 219 -16.39 8.11 -23.30
CA ILE A 219 -15.42 8.50 -22.26
C ILE A 219 -16.06 8.68 -20.87
N ARG A 220 -17.36 8.96 -20.81
CA ARG A 220 -18.10 9.13 -19.55
C ARG A 220 -18.67 7.82 -19.03
N ALA A 221 -18.57 6.73 -19.80
CA ALA A 221 -19.02 5.44 -19.36
C ALA A 221 -18.08 4.90 -18.27
N GLU A 222 -18.64 4.73 -17.07
CA GLU A 222 -17.96 4.03 -15.98
C GLU A 222 -17.59 2.60 -16.41
N VAL A 223 -16.30 2.27 -16.27
CA VAL A 223 -15.74 0.99 -16.71
C VAL A 223 -15.80 -0.04 -15.58
N GLU A 224 -15.35 0.33 -14.39
CA GLU A 224 -15.41 -0.53 -13.21
C GLU A 224 -16.81 -0.44 -12.60
N LEU A 225 -17.60 -1.51 -12.71
CA LEU A 225 -19.01 -1.50 -12.29
C LEU A 225 -19.20 -1.82 -10.79
N GLY A 226 -18.12 -2.15 -10.10
CA GLY A 226 -18.18 -2.70 -8.75
C GLY A 226 -18.83 -4.09 -8.71
N TYR A 227 -19.00 -4.62 -7.51
CA TYR A 227 -19.71 -5.88 -7.31
C TYR A 227 -21.23 -5.64 -7.26
N ASP A 228 -21.99 -6.57 -7.82
CA ASP A 228 -23.41 -6.64 -7.52
C ASP A 228 -23.63 -6.99 -6.04
N LEU A 229 -24.85 -6.78 -5.55
CA LEU A 229 -25.17 -7.00 -4.14
C LEU A 229 -24.86 -8.45 -3.68
N LYS A 230 -25.07 -9.44 -4.55
CA LYS A 230 -24.86 -10.85 -4.21
C LYS A 230 -23.37 -11.15 -4.04
N LEU A 231 -22.55 -10.71 -4.98
CA LEU A 231 -21.10 -10.87 -4.92
C LEU A 231 -20.50 -10.05 -3.79
N ALA A 232 -20.98 -8.81 -3.58
CA ALA A 232 -20.53 -7.96 -2.49
C ALA A 232 -20.81 -8.59 -1.11
N LEU A 233 -22.01 -9.14 -0.91
CA LEU A 233 -22.35 -9.86 0.32
C LEU A 233 -21.51 -11.14 0.46
N GLY A 234 -21.33 -11.91 -0.62
CA GLY A 234 -20.50 -13.10 -0.62
C GLY A 234 -19.04 -12.82 -0.24
N GLU A 235 -18.44 -11.75 -0.79
CA GLU A 235 -17.09 -11.32 -0.44
C GLU A 235 -17.01 -10.78 0.99
N ALA A 236 -18.05 -10.11 1.48
CA ALA A 236 -18.10 -9.63 2.87
C ALA A 236 -18.16 -10.80 3.88
N GLN A 237 -18.84 -11.90 3.56
CA GLN A 237 -18.89 -13.11 4.41
C GLN A 237 -17.51 -13.78 4.59
N ARG A 238 -16.54 -13.45 3.73
CA ARG A 238 -15.14 -13.93 3.81
C ARG A 238 -14.24 -13.05 4.68
N CYS A 239 -14.77 -11.99 5.29
CA CYS A 239 -14.01 -11.16 6.23
C CYS A 239 -13.47 -12.03 7.37
N LEU A 240 -12.22 -11.82 7.80
CA LEU A 240 -11.61 -12.54 8.93
C LEU A 240 -11.56 -11.70 10.24
N ASN A 241 -12.26 -10.55 10.27
CA ASN A 241 -12.35 -9.65 11.43
C ASN A 241 -10.98 -9.28 12.03
N CYS A 242 -10.06 -8.82 11.18
CA CYS A 242 -8.72 -8.42 11.62
C CYS A 242 -8.71 -7.22 12.59
N ASP A 243 -9.85 -6.55 12.78
CA ASP A 243 -10.08 -5.51 13.79
C ASP A 243 -10.34 -6.09 15.20
N VAL A 244 -10.49 -7.41 15.34
CA VAL A 244 -10.63 -8.13 16.62
C VAL A 244 -9.44 -9.05 16.85
N GLN A 245 -8.82 -8.92 18.02
CA GLN A 245 -7.60 -9.63 18.39
C GLN A 245 -7.83 -10.47 19.65
N THR A 246 -7.28 -11.68 19.68
CA THR A 246 -7.23 -12.50 20.90
C THR A 246 -6.12 -11.99 21.80
N VAL A 247 -6.44 -11.49 22.99
CA VAL A 247 -5.46 -10.94 23.94
C VAL A 247 -5.35 -11.87 25.15
N PHE A 248 -4.13 -12.18 25.55
CA PHE A 248 -3.84 -13.04 26.69
C PHE A 248 -3.24 -12.27 27.86
N ALA A 249 -3.81 -12.47 29.05
CA ALA A 249 -3.35 -11.92 30.31
C ALA A 249 -2.82 -13.05 31.21
N ALA A 250 -1.51 -13.29 31.16
CA ALA A 250 -0.83 -14.33 31.95
C ALA A 250 -1.15 -14.31 33.46
N PRO A 251 -1.26 -13.15 34.16
CA PRO A 251 -1.58 -13.12 35.58
C PRO A 251 -2.94 -13.74 35.96
N LEU A 252 -3.88 -13.78 35.03
CA LEU A 252 -5.21 -14.38 35.22
C LEU A 252 -5.23 -15.88 34.89
N CYS A 253 -4.20 -16.39 34.21
CA CYS A 253 -4.17 -17.77 33.78
C CYS A 253 -3.96 -18.72 34.97
N ILE A 254 -4.76 -19.79 35.01
CA ILE A 254 -4.60 -20.90 35.96
C ILE A 254 -4.03 -22.16 35.31
N GLU A 255 -3.66 -22.06 34.03
CA GLU A 255 -2.98 -23.12 33.28
C GLU A 255 -3.78 -24.43 33.22
N CYS A 256 -5.10 -24.31 33.01
CA CYS A 256 -6.02 -25.44 32.89
C CYS A 256 -6.07 -26.07 31.48
N ASP A 257 -5.28 -25.56 30.53
CA ASP A 257 -5.18 -26.00 29.13
C ASP A 257 -6.48 -25.99 28.31
N ALA A 258 -7.60 -25.49 28.86
CA ALA A 258 -8.88 -25.48 28.18
C ALA A 258 -8.89 -24.69 26.84
N CYS A 259 -8.05 -23.66 26.70
CA CYS A 259 -7.90 -22.93 25.44
C CYS A 259 -7.09 -23.70 24.38
N VAL A 260 -6.19 -24.59 24.80
CA VAL A 260 -5.44 -25.50 23.92
C VAL A 260 -6.37 -26.58 23.40
N ASP A 261 -7.22 -27.12 24.27
CA ASP A 261 -8.15 -28.20 23.93
C ASP A 261 -9.26 -27.78 22.98
N ILE A 262 -9.76 -26.55 23.11
CA ILE A 262 -10.86 -26.03 22.28
C ILE A 262 -10.36 -25.44 20.94
N CYS A 263 -9.05 -25.21 20.79
CA CYS A 263 -8.51 -24.58 19.60
C CYS A 263 -8.65 -25.53 18.39
N PRO A 264 -9.40 -25.16 17.33
CA PRO A 264 -9.59 -26.04 16.18
C PRO A 264 -8.33 -26.21 15.32
N MET A 265 -7.38 -25.27 15.43
CA MET A 265 -6.16 -25.23 14.64
C MET A 265 -4.90 -25.61 15.45
N ASP A 266 -5.06 -26.00 16.72
CA ASP A 266 -3.94 -26.33 17.61
C ASP A 266 -2.87 -25.23 17.72
N CYS A 267 -3.27 -23.97 17.53
CA CYS A 267 -2.33 -22.84 17.43
C CYS A 267 -1.80 -22.34 18.78
N ILE A 268 -2.37 -22.78 19.91
CA ILE A 268 -1.97 -22.36 21.27
C ILE A 268 -1.25 -23.52 21.94
N THR A 269 -0.06 -23.27 22.49
CA THR A 269 0.75 -24.25 23.21
C THR A 269 1.30 -23.64 24.50
N PHE A 270 1.16 -24.35 25.62
CA PHE A 270 1.88 -24.01 26.86
C PHE A 270 3.13 -24.88 26.99
N THR A 271 4.31 -24.27 26.93
CA THR A 271 5.60 -25.00 26.93
C THR A 271 6.69 -24.25 27.68
N GLN A 272 7.86 -24.87 27.84
CA GLN A 272 9.04 -24.19 28.40
C GLN A 272 9.61 -23.22 27.39
N ASN A 273 9.96 -22.01 27.83
CA ASN A 273 10.58 -21.02 26.96
C ASN A 273 11.95 -21.52 26.42
N GLY A 274 12.41 -20.96 25.31
CA GLY A 274 13.67 -21.34 24.69
C GLY A 274 13.98 -20.51 23.46
N GLU A 275 15.04 -20.90 22.75
CA GLU A 275 15.38 -20.32 21.45
C GLU A 275 14.23 -20.56 20.46
N GLU A 276 13.98 -19.58 19.58
CA GLU A 276 12.80 -19.57 18.72
C GLU A 276 12.69 -20.80 17.82
N ASP A 277 13.79 -21.23 17.20
CA ASP A 277 13.83 -22.42 16.32
C ASP A 277 13.38 -23.69 17.06
N ASP A 278 13.85 -23.87 18.29
CA ASP A 278 13.48 -24.99 19.15
C ASP A 278 12.03 -24.84 19.64
N LEU A 279 11.60 -23.62 19.97
CA LEU A 279 10.25 -23.33 20.42
C LEU A 279 9.23 -23.67 19.34
N ARG A 280 9.46 -23.22 18.09
CA ARG A 280 8.63 -23.49 16.91
C ARG A 280 8.46 -24.98 16.62
N ALA A 281 9.49 -25.78 16.86
CA ALA A 281 9.46 -27.23 16.67
C ALA A 281 8.65 -27.97 17.76
N ARG A 282 8.51 -27.36 18.95
CA ARG A 282 7.77 -27.94 20.10
C ARG A 282 6.30 -27.52 20.16
N LEU A 283 5.84 -26.64 19.27
CA LEU A 283 4.44 -26.23 19.21
C LEU A 283 3.55 -27.38 18.76
N LYS A 284 2.30 -27.39 19.25
CA LYS A 284 1.30 -28.40 18.89
C LYS A 284 1.01 -28.40 17.38
N ALA A 285 0.93 -27.20 16.79
CA ALA A 285 1.05 -26.97 15.35
C ALA A 285 2.46 -26.41 15.04
N PRO A 286 3.35 -27.17 14.37
CA PRO A 286 4.68 -26.68 14.01
C PRO A 286 4.63 -25.45 13.11
N SER A 287 5.42 -24.43 13.43
CA SER A 287 5.46 -23.14 12.71
C SER A 287 6.82 -22.96 12.01
N PRO A 288 6.99 -23.43 10.76
CA PRO A 288 8.30 -23.45 10.10
C PRO A 288 8.72 -22.09 9.50
N ARG A 289 7.83 -21.09 9.52
CA ARG A 289 8.11 -19.80 8.88
C ARG A 289 8.52 -18.76 9.92
N HIS A 290 9.51 -17.95 9.56
CA HIS A 290 10.06 -16.87 10.41
C HIS A 290 9.63 -15.47 9.96
N ASP A 291 8.79 -15.40 8.92
CA ASP A 291 8.21 -14.13 8.44
C ASP A 291 7.17 -13.57 9.41
N GLN A 292 6.50 -14.43 10.17
CA GLN A 292 5.57 -14.06 11.24
C GLN A 292 6.14 -14.40 12.63
N ALA A 293 6.12 -13.41 13.52
CA ALA A 293 6.54 -13.60 14.91
C ALA A 293 5.52 -14.44 15.70
N LEU A 294 6.01 -15.27 16.63
CA LEU A 294 5.16 -15.98 17.59
C LEU A 294 4.60 -15.01 18.64
N TYR A 295 3.32 -15.15 18.96
CA TYR A 295 2.74 -14.44 20.11
C TYR A 295 3.07 -15.20 21.40
N VAL A 296 4.05 -14.70 22.15
CA VAL A 296 4.52 -15.31 23.39
C VAL A 296 4.09 -14.48 24.59
N ALA A 297 3.54 -15.13 25.61
CA ALA A 297 3.28 -14.53 26.92
C ALA A 297 3.93 -15.35 28.03
N ASP A 298 4.72 -14.67 28.86
CA ASP A 298 5.45 -15.23 30.00
C ASP A 298 4.75 -14.93 31.33
N GLY A 299 5.43 -15.15 32.46
CA GLY A 299 4.88 -14.83 33.78
C GLY A 299 3.82 -15.80 34.31
N LEU A 300 3.71 -17.00 33.73
CA LEU A 300 2.84 -18.06 34.24
C LEU A 300 3.43 -18.69 35.51
N LYS A 301 2.54 -19.24 36.37
CA LYS A 301 2.91 -19.74 37.70
C LYS A 301 3.83 -20.96 37.65
N THR A 302 3.73 -21.78 36.61
CA THR A 302 4.60 -22.95 36.43
C THR A 302 5.97 -22.63 35.81
N GLY A 303 6.21 -21.38 35.39
CA GLY A 303 7.40 -21.00 34.62
C GLY A 303 7.35 -21.34 33.13
N ARG A 304 6.26 -21.96 32.66
CA ARG A 304 5.97 -22.10 31.22
C ARG A 304 5.66 -20.74 30.59
N VAL A 305 5.66 -20.72 29.26
CA VAL A 305 5.14 -19.64 28.42
C VAL A 305 3.91 -20.12 27.66
N MET A 306 2.97 -19.22 27.42
CA MET A 306 1.92 -19.38 26.41
C MET A 306 2.52 -18.96 25.07
N VAL A 307 2.44 -19.82 24.07
CA VAL A 307 2.86 -19.52 22.71
C VAL A 307 1.67 -19.72 21.78
N LYS A 308 1.37 -18.70 20.99
CA LYS A 308 0.33 -18.73 19.96
C LYS A 308 0.95 -18.45 18.60
N ASP A 309 0.69 -19.32 17.64
CA ASP A 309 1.01 -19.06 16.23
C ASP A 309 -0.16 -18.35 15.55
N GLU A 310 0.08 -17.09 15.14
CA GLU A 310 -0.92 -16.27 14.47
C GLU A 310 -1.17 -16.70 13.02
N ASP A 311 -0.20 -17.35 12.36
CA ASP A 311 -0.35 -17.77 10.96
C ASP A 311 -1.48 -18.79 10.75
N VAL A 312 -1.78 -19.56 11.80
CA VAL A 312 -2.80 -20.60 11.77
C VAL A 312 -4.00 -20.27 12.67
N CYS A 313 -4.01 -19.13 13.36
CA CYS A 313 -5.15 -18.74 14.19
C CYS A 313 -6.29 -18.19 13.33
N LEU A 314 -7.51 -18.71 13.54
CA LEU A 314 -8.71 -18.23 12.84
C LEU A 314 -9.41 -17.05 13.53
N HIS A 315 -8.88 -16.58 14.66
CA HIS A 315 -9.49 -15.53 15.48
C HIS A 315 -10.94 -15.85 15.90
N CYS A 316 -11.29 -17.14 16.00
CA CYS A 316 -12.67 -17.59 16.24
C CYS A 316 -13.23 -17.28 17.64
N GLY A 317 -12.39 -16.86 18.58
CA GLY A 317 -12.80 -16.48 19.95
C GLY A 317 -13.04 -17.64 20.93
N LEU A 318 -12.99 -18.90 20.48
CA LEU A 318 -13.26 -20.07 21.32
C LEU A 318 -12.34 -20.17 22.55
N CYS A 319 -11.07 -19.74 22.44
CA CYS A 319 -10.15 -19.68 23.57
C CYS A 319 -10.62 -18.71 24.66
N ALA A 320 -11.19 -17.56 24.27
CA ALA A 320 -11.71 -16.54 25.18
C ALA A 320 -13.04 -16.99 25.82
N GLU A 321 -13.95 -17.59 25.04
CA GLU A 321 -15.19 -18.15 25.58
C GLU A 321 -14.95 -19.26 26.59
N ARG A 322 -14.00 -20.16 26.29
CA ARG A 322 -13.72 -21.34 27.11
C ARG A 322 -12.91 -21.00 28.36
N CYS A 323 -12.23 -19.86 28.39
CA CYS A 323 -11.33 -19.49 29.48
C CYS A 323 -12.12 -19.20 30.77
N PRO A 324 -11.95 -20.01 31.84
CA PRO A 324 -12.75 -19.84 33.07
C PRO A 324 -12.36 -18.61 33.88
N THR A 325 -11.19 -18.03 33.63
CA THR A 325 -10.67 -16.88 34.39
C THR A 325 -10.69 -15.58 33.60
N GLY A 326 -11.07 -15.62 32.32
CA GLY A 326 -10.92 -14.47 31.42
C GLY A 326 -9.47 -14.09 31.13
N ALA A 327 -8.52 -15.03 31.29
CA ALA A 327 -7.13 -14.82 30.85
C ALA A 327 -7.04 -14.67 29.33
N TRP A 328 -7.97 -15.24 28.57
CA TRP A 328 -8.17 -14.90 27.17
C TRP A 328 -9.35 -13.94 27.05
N ASP A 329 -9.16 -12.90 26.24
CA ASP A 329 -10.18 -11.93 25.87
C ASP A 329 -10.17 -11.71 24.35
N MET A 330 -11.31 -11.29 23.82
CA MET A 330 -11.41 -10.82 22.43
C MET A 330 -11.53 -9.30 22.48
N GLN A 331 -10.59 -8.60 21.87
CA GLN A 331 -10.51 -7.15 21.94
C GLN A 331 -10.57 -6.53 20.56
N LYS A 332 -11.60 -5.70 20.35
CA LYS A 332 -11.70 -4.89 19.15
C LYS A 332 -10.90 -3.61 19.32
N TYR A 333 -10.08 -3.29 18.34
CA TYR A 333 -9.39 -2.01 18.28
C TYR A 333 -10.04 -1.09 17.25
N LEU A 334 -10.17 0.18 17.63
CA LEU A 334 -10.50 1.27 16.73
C LEU A 334 -9.29 2.20 16.70
N ILE A 335 -8.82 2.50 15.49
CA ILE A 335 -7.75 3.48 15.27
C ILE A 335 -8.39 4.76 14.78
N ASP A 336 -8.19 5.84 15.53
CA ASP A 336 -8.49 7.20 15.09
C ASP A 336 -7.17 7.89 14.72
N MET A 337 -7.08 8.31 13.45
CA MET A 337 -5.85 8.88 12.92
C MET A 337 -5.63 10.27 13.50
N THR A 338 -4.40 10.60 13.86
CA THR A 338 -4.11 11.92 14.39
C THR A 338 -4.27 12.99 13.31
N HIS A 339 -5.11 13.99 13.60
CA HIS A 339 -5.33 15.12 12.71
C HIS A 339 -5.00 16.43 13.41
N ALA A 340 -4.57 17.43 12.64
CA ALA A 340 -4.33 18.77 13.15
C ALA A 340 -5.65 19.43 13.59
N GLY A 341 -5.67 20.04 14.78
CA GLY A 341 -6.82 20.78 15.28
C GLY A 341 -7.95 19.94 15.89
N SER A 342 -7.74 18.64 16.16
CA SER A 342 -8.67 17.89 17.01
C SER A 342 -8.73 18.57 18.39
N SER A 343 -9.95 18.95 18.79
CA SER A 343 -10.28 19.84 19.92
C SER A 343 -10.00 19.26 21.31
N CYS A 344 -9.28 18.15 21.39
CA CYS A 344 -8.88 17.53 22.64
C CYS A 344 -7.42 17.10 22.48
N PRO A 345 -6.45 17.78 23.09
CA PRO A 345 -5.16 17.17 23.32
C PRO A 345 -5.45 16.00 24.26
N SER A 346 -5.54 14.79 23.71
CA SER A 346 -5.51 13.59 24.53
C SER A 346 -4.18 13.69 25.29
N LYS A 347 -4.27 13.93 26.61
CA LYS A 347 -3.10 14.03 27.48
C LYS A 347 -2.22 12.84 27.12
N SER A 348 -0.99 13.12 26.69
CA SER A 348 0.03 12.14 26.36
C SER A 348 -0.06 10.92 27.28
N ARG A 349 -0.75 9.87 26.84
CA ARG A 349 -0.63 8.58 27.49
C ARG A 349 0.65 8.03 26.89
N SER A 350 1.76 8.19 27.62
CA SER A 350 2.96 7.43 27.32
C SER A 350 2.54 5.96 27.31
N ALA A 351 2.68 5.29 26.17
CA ALA A 351 2.63 3.84 26.15
C ALA A 351 3.74 3.37 27.11
N ALA A 352 3.30 2.75 28.21
CA ALA A 352 4.16 1.95 29.09
C ALA A 352 4.01 0.50 28.69
#